data_AF-A0A1T4JHP3-F1
#
_entry.id   AF-A0A1T4JHP3-F1
#
_cell.length_a   1.000
_cell.length_b   1.000
_cell.length_c   1.000
_cell.angle_alpha   90.00
_cell.angle_beta   90.00
_cell.angle_gamma   90.00
#
_symmetry.space_group_name_H-M   'P 1'
#
loop_
_entity.id
_entity.type
_entity.pdbx_description
1 polymer ?
#
loop_
_entity_poly.entity_id
_entity_poly.type
_entity_poly.pdbx_seq_one_letter_code
_entity_poly.pdbx_strand_id
1 'polypeptide(L)'
;MDSTKTLLIMIFFIIFGIVFIATGLFFMSDGYLKKLSQSVEDVKKSRHLVKAGKLCGSVSMGIGAFTVFCGIIAKFFPSVFPFFALLYVIILIISFSLIIFSLKMK
;
A
#
# COMPACT_ATOMS: atom_id res chain seq x y z
N MET A 1 20.50 2.44 -19.80
CA MET A 1 20.15 1.42 -18.79
C MET A 1 20.05 0.10 -19.53
N ASP A 2 20.70 -0.95 -19.02
CA ASP A 2 20.73 -2.26 -19.70
C ASP A 2 19.31 -2.86 -19.72
N SER A 3 18.82 -3.31 -20.88
CA SER A 3 17.42 -3.73 -21.07
C SER A 3 16.98 -4.81 -20.08
N THR A 4 17.90 -5.71 -19.72
CA THR A 4 17.69 -6.78 -18.74
C THR A 4 17.46 -6.24 -17.33
N LYS A 5 18.17 -5.18 -16.93
CA LYS A 5 18.03 -4.56 -15.60
C LYS A 5 16.69 -3.86 -15.46
N THR A 6 16.25 -3.16 -16.50
CA THR A 6 14.95 -2.48 -16.53
C THR A 6 13.79 -3.48 -16.47
N LEU A 7 13.94 -4.62 -17.16
CA LEU A 7 12.94 -5.69 -17.14
C LEU A 7 12.81 -6.33 -15.75
N LEU A 8 13.94 -6.59 -15.08
CA LEU A 8 13.93 -7.08 -13.69
C LEU A 8 13.25 -6.09 -12.74
N ILE A 9 13.59 -4.80 -12.83
CA ILE A 9 12.96 -3.75 -12.01
C ILE A 9 11.45 -3.75 -12.23
N MET A 10 10.99 -3.77 -13.48
CA MET A 10 9.56 -3.83 -13.80
C MET A 10 8.89 -5.05 -13.14
N ILE A 11 9.47 -6.24 -13.28
CA ILE A 11 8.92 -7.48 -12.70
C ILE A 11 8.81 -7.35 -11.18
N PHE A 12 9.85 -6.86 -10.51
CA PHE A 12 9.83 -6.64 -9.06
C PHE A 12 8.71 -5.68 -8.65
N PHE A 13 8.60 -4.52 -9.30
CA PHE A 13 7.55 -3.55 -9.00
C PHE A 13 6.15 -4.12 -9.24
N ILE A 14 5.95 -4.92 -10.29
CA ILE A 14 4.67 -5.58 -10.55
C ILE A 14 4.34 -6.58 -9.45
N ILE A 15 5.28 -7.45 -9.07
CA ILE A 15 5.08 -8.45 -8.01
C ILE A 15 4.73 -7.76 -6.68
N PHE A 16 5.53 -6.77 -6.27
CA PHE A 16 5.26 -6.05 -5.02
C PHE A 16 3.95 -5.26 -5.08
N GLY A 17 3.62 -4.66 -6.22
CA GLY A 17 2.36 -3.97 -6.42
C GLY A 17 1.15 -4.89 -6.28
N ILE A 18 1.20 -6.10 -6.86
CA ILE A 18 0.17 -7.12 -6.70
C ILE A 18 0.04 -7.54 -5.23
N VAL A 19 1.16 -7.74 -4.52
CA VAL A 19 1.15 -8.08 -3.09
C VAL A 19 0.47 -6.99 -2.26
N PHE A 20 0.76 -5.71 -2.53
CA PHE A 20 0.12 -4.58 -1.85
C PHE A 20 -1.38 -4.49 -2.15
N ILE A 21 -1.79 -4.75 -3.40
CA ILE A 21 -3.21 -4.78 -3.79
C ILE A 21 -3.93 -5.94 -3.06
N ALA A 22 -3.35 -7.14 -3.07
CA ALA A 22 -3.91 -8.30 -2.38
C ALA A 22 -4.03 -8.07 -0.87
N THR A 23 -3.02 -7.43 -0.27
CA THR A 23 -3.02 -7.02 1.14
C THR A 23 -4.11 -5.97 1.41
N GLY A 24 -4.29 -5.01 0.51
CA GLY A 24 -5.35 -4.02 0.59
C GLY A 24 -6.75 -4.64 0.54
N LEU A 25 -6.97 -5.57 -0.40
CA LEU A 25 -8.19 -6.37 -0.49
C LEU A 25 -8.44 -7.18 0.77
N PHE A 26 -7.40 -7.80 1.34
CA PHE A 26 -7.51 -8.55 2.58
C PHE A 26 -7.96 -7.66 3.75
N PHE A 27 -7.36 -6.48 3.91
CA PHE A 27 -7.74 -5.53 4.95
C PHE A 27 -9.14 -4.94 4.75
N MET A 28 -9.61 -4.84 3.50
CA MET A 28 -10.98 -4.40 3.19
C MET A 28 -12.01 -5.53 3.27
N SER A 29 -11.58 -6.79 3.39
CA SER A 29 -12.50 -7.94 3.40
C SER A 29 -13.42 -7.91 4.63
N ASP A 30 -14.68 -8.26 4.42
CA ASP A 30 -15.68 -8.30 5.49
C ASP A 30 -15.28 -9.28 6.60
N GLY A 31 -14.59 -10.38 6.24
CA GLY A 31 -14.06 -11.34 7.21
C GLY A 31 -13.02 -10.73 8.15
N TYR A 32 -12.07 -9.94 7.61
CA TYR A 32 -11.08 -9.24 8.43
C TYR A 32 -11.73 -8.15 9.28
N LEU A 33 -12.57 -7.30 8.68
CA LEU A 33 -13.23 -6.20 9.38
C LEU A 33 -14.15 -6.69 10.49
N LYS A 34 -14.85 -7.81 10.28
CA LYS A 34 -15.68 -8.44 11.32
C LYS A 34 -14.84 -8.94 12.49
N LYS A 35 -13.74 -9.65 12.23
CA LYS A 35 -12.79 -10.07 13.28
C LYS A 35 -12.19 -8.88 14.03
N LEU A 36 -11.88 -7.80 13.32
CA LEU A 36 -11.34 -6.57 13.90
C LEU A 36 -12.38 -5.82 14.76
N SER A 37 -13.66 -5.92 14.41
CA SER A 37 -14.74 -5.32 15.19
C SER A 37 -15.07 -6.11 16.47
N GLN A 38 -14.88 -7.42 16.42
CA GLN A 38 -15.16 -8.35 17.53
C GLN A 38 -14.02 -8.44 18.54
N SER A 39 -12.83 -7.91 18.22
CA SER A 39 -11.68 -7.91 19.12
C SER A 39 -11.75 -6.85 20.23
N VAL A 40 -12.78 -5.99 20.22
CA VAL A 40 -12.98 -4.92 21.22
C VAL A 40 -14.44 -4.87 21.64
N GLU A 41 -14.71 -4.96 22.95
CA GLU A 41 -16.07 -4.88 23.53
C GLU A 41 -16.70 -3.49 23.41
N ASP A 42 -15.89 -2.44 23.38
CA ASP A 42 -16.36 -1.06 23.27
C ASP A 42 -16.76 -0.72 21.83
N VAL A 43 -18.07 -0.48 21.63
CA VAL A 43 -18.70 -0.15 20.34
C VAL A 43 -18.08 1.08 19.67
N LYS A 44 -17.63 2.09 20.44
CA LYS A 44 -16.98 3.28 19.86
C LYS A 44 -15.58 2.96 19.34
N LYS A 45 -14.80 2.20 20.10
CA LYS A 45 -13.44 1.77 19.70
C LYS A 45 -13.48 0.80 18.53
N SER A 46 -14.45 -0.11 18.52
CA SER A 46 -14.69 -1.07 17.42
C SER A 46 -14.94 -0.35 16.08
N ARG A 47 -15.81 0.68 16.04
CA ARG A 47 -16.02 1.48 14.81
C ARG A 47 -14.76 2.21 14.35
N HIS A 48 -13.97 2.74 15.26
CA HIS A 48 -12.72 3.43 14.91
C HIS A 48 -11.70 2.45 14.29
N LEU A 49 -11.58 1.24 14.85
CA LEU A 49 -10.71 0.20 14.31
C LEU A 49 -11.15 -0.29 12.94
N VAL A 50 -12.45 -0.50 12.72
CA VAL A 50 -12.99 -0.86 11.39
C VAL A 50 -12.71 0.23 10.36
N LYS A 51 -12.87 1.51 10.72
CA LYS A 51 -12.52 2.64 9.85
C LYS A 51 -11.01 2.66 9.55
N ALA A 52 -10.18 2.47 10.56
CA ALA A 52 -8.73 2.41 10.40
C ALA A 52 -8.31 1.23 9.49
N GLY A 53 -8.91 0.05 9.66
CA GLY A 53 -8.68 -1.11 8.80
C GLY A 53 -9.05 -0.86 7.34
N LYS A 54 -10.21 -0.23 7.08
CA LYS A 54 -10.61 0.20 5.73
C LYS A 54 -9.65 1.24 5.14
N LEU A 55 -9.17 2.18 5.97
CA LEU A 55 -8.21 3.20 5.55
C LEU A 55 -6.86 2.55 5.18
N CYS A 56 -6.34 1.66 6.02
CA CYS A 56 -5.13 0.87 5.74
C CYS A 56 -5.27 0.05 4.46
N GLY A 57 -6.43 -0.59 4.26
CA GLY A 57 -6.71 -1.34 3.03
C GLY A 57 -6.71 -0.46 1.79
N SER A 58 -7.36 0.72 1.87
CA SER A 58 -7.40 1.69 0.76
C SER A 58 -6.01 2.27 0.46
N VAL A 59 -5.24 2.61 1.49
CA VAL A 59 -3.86 3.09 1.36
C VAL A 59 -2.96 2.01 0.74
N SER A 60 -3.06 0.77 1.19
CA SER A 60 -2.31 -0.37 0.62
C SER A 60 -2.66 -0.60 -0.85
N MET A 61 -3.95 -0.53 -1.22
CA MET A 61 -4.38 -0.62 -2.62
C MET A 61 -3.81 0.52 -3.47
N GLY A 62 -3.86 1.76 -2.97
CA GLY A 62 -3.32 2.93 -3.64
C GLY A 62 -1.82 2.84 -3.87
N ILE A 63 -1.07 2.44 -2.83
CA ILE A 63 0.37 2.17 -2.93
C ILE A 63 0.61 1.09 -3.97
N GLY A 64 -0.08 -0.06 -3.89
CA GLY A 64 0.13 -1.17 -4.80
C GLY A 64 -0.16 -0.81 -6.27
N ALA A 65 -1.24 -0.09 -6.55
CA ALA A 65 -1.54 0.41 -7.88
C ALA A 65 -0.44 1.36 -8.39
N PHE A 66 0.04 2.25 -7.53
CA PHE A 66 1.12 3.17 -7.86
C PHE A 66 2.47 2.44 -8.05
N THR A 67 2.75 1.38 -7.28
CA THR A 67 3.92 0.51 -7.47
C THR A 67 3.89 -0.17 -8.84
N VAL A 68 2.74 -0.74 -9.24
CA VAL A 68 2.59 -1.31 -10.59
C VAL A 68 2.84 -0.25 -11.67
N PHE A 69 2.26 0.95 -11.49
CA PHE A 69 2.44 2.07 -12.39
C PHE A 69 3.91 2.50 -12.52
N CYS A 70 4.64 2.60 -11.40
CA CYS A 70 6.08 2.87 -11.40
C CYS A 70 6.88 1.79 -12.15
N GLY A 71 6.51 0.51 -12.02
CA GLY A 71 7.13 -0.58 -12.76
C GLY A 71 6.96 -0.44 -14.28
N ILE A 72 5.77 -0.04 -14.73
CA ILE A 72 5.49 0.23 -16.15
C ILE A 72 6.31 1.44 -16.62
N ILE A 73 6.31 2.54 -15.87
CA ILE A 73 7.09 3.74 -16.20
C ILE A 73 8.58 3.44 -16.30
N ALA A 74 9.13 2.58 -15.43
CA ALA A 74 10.54 2.18 -15.47
C ALA A 74 10.96 1.66 -16.85
N LYS A 75 10.07 0.91 -17.52
CA LYS A 75 10.31 0.32 -18.84
C LYS A 75 10.08 1.32 -19.98
N PHE A 76 8.96 2.04 -19.97
CA PHE A 76 8.58 2.88 -21.10
C PHE A 76 9.21 4.28 -21.08
N PHE A 77 9.46 4.83 -19.88
CA PHE A 77 10.00 6.17 -19.70
C PHE A 77 11.11 6.18 -18.63
N PRO A 78 12.28 5.55 -18.91
CA PRO A 78 13.36 5.42 -17.94
C PRO A 78 13.94 6.75 -17.47
N SER A 79 13.85 7.82 -18.27
CA SER A 79 14.35 9.16 -17.91
C SER A 79 13.56 9.83 -16.79
N VAL A 80 12.25 9.54 -16.67
CA VAL A 80 11.39 10.11 -15.61
C VAL A 80 11.22 9.18 -14.42
N PHE A 81 11.61 7.91 -14.56
CA PHE A 81 11.53 6.92 -13.48
C PHE A 81 12.15 7.37 -12.15
N PRO A 82 13.34 8.02 -12.10
CA PRO A 82 13.93 8.49 -10.84
C PRO A 82 13.01 9.46 -10.08
N PHE A 83 12.29 10.32 -10.79
CA PHE A 83 11.35 11.27 -10.18
C PHE A 83 10.14 10.53 -9.57
N PHE A 84 9.56 9.58 -10.31
CA PHE A 84 8.46 8.76 -9.81
C PHE A 84 8.88 7.84 -8.66
N ALA A 85 10.11 7.30 -8.69
CA ALA A 85 10.66 6.50 -7.61
C ALA A 85 10.84 7.34 -6.34
N LEU A 86 11.27 8.60 -6.46
CA LEU A 86 11.37 9.52 -5.33
C LEU A 86 9.99 9.84 -4.76
N LEU A 87 9.00 10.15 -5.62
CA LEU A 87 7.61 10.35 -5.22
C LEU A 87 7.05 9.11 -4.50
N TYR A 88 7.34 7.92 -5.01
CA TYR A 88 6.95 6.65 -4.40
C TYR A 88 7.50 6.49 -2.98
N VAL A 89 8.78 6.77 -2.77
CA VAL A 89 9.41 6.70 -1.46
C VAL A 89 8.77 7.70 -0.49
N ILE A 90 8.48 8.93 -0.93
CA ILE A 90 7.77 9.93 -0.10
C ILE A 90 6.39 9.39 0.32
N ILE A 91 5.61 8.85 -0.63
CA ILE A 91 4.29 8.28 -0.36
C ILE A 91 4.38 7.11 0.64
N LEU A 92 5.38 6.24 0.48
CA LEU A 92 5.64 5.14 1.41
C LEU A 92 5.94 5.65 2.83
N ILE A 93 6.82 6.66 2.96
CA ILE A 93 7.19 7.24 4.25
C ILE A 93 5.96 7.88 4.93
N ILE A 94 5.16 8.65 4.19
CA ILE A 94 3.94 9.26 4.70
C ILE A 94 2.95 8.19 5.15
N SER A 95 2.75 7.15 4.33
CA SER A 95 1.82 6.06 4.64
C SER A 95 2.27 5.28 5.87
N PHE A 96 3.56 4.99 6.00
CA PHE A 96 4.13 4.33 7.17
C PHE A 96 4.00 5.20 8.43
N SER A 97 4.24 6.51 8.30
CA SER A 97 4.08 7.46 9.40
C SER A 97 2.63 7.56 9.87
N LEU A 98 1.66 7.57 8.94
CA LEU A 98 0.23 7.57 9.26
C LEU A 98 -0.18 6.29 9.98
N ILE A 99 0.32 5.12 9.55
CA ILE A 99 0.06 3.84 10.20
C ILE A 99 0.66 3.82 11.62
N ILE A 100 1.92 4.23 11.78
CA ILE A 100 2.58 4.32 13.09
C ILE A 100 1.82 5.27 14.01
N PHE A 101 1.46 6.46 13.52
CA PHE A 101 0.72 7.44 14.31
C PHE A 101 -0.66 6.89 14.73
N SER A 102 -1.36 6.23 13.80
CA SER A 102 -2.64 5.56 14.10
C SER A 102 -2.51 4.42 15.11
N LEU A 103 -1.36 3.74 15.16
CA LEU A 103 -1.09 2.67 16.14
C LEU A 103 -0.63 3.21 17.50
N LYS A 104 0.08 4.35 17.51
CA LYS A 104 0.64 4.97 18.72
C LYS A 104 -0.39 5.79 19.52
N MET A 105 -1.51 6.20 18.91
CA MET A 105 -2.65 6.80 19.62
C MET A 105 -3.48 5.78 20.44
N LYS A 106 -2.82 4.75 20.99
CA LYS A 106 -3.41 3.71 21.84
C LYS A 106 -3.09 3.98 23.30
#